data_AF-A0AB38ATW2-F1
#
_entry.id   AF-A0AB38ATW2-F1
#
_cell.length_a   1.000
_cell.length_b   1.000
_cell.length_c   1.000
_cell.angle_alpha   90.00
_cell.angle_beta   90.00
_cell.angle_gamma   90.00
#
_symmetry.space_group_name_H-M   'P 1'
#
loop_
_entity.id
_entity.type
_entity.pdbx_description
1 polymer ?
#
loop_
_entity_poly.entity_id
_entity_poly.type
_entity_poly.pdbx_seq_one_letter_code
_entity_poly.pdbx_strand_id
1 'polypeptide(L)'
;MPLEGPRYLLVQARSEPSPLYEPYERGTYEDIESFTGNVPLDAPSLDLPEDLTHALRSWSLSRPPAGFPSRPALHKHVKQGLVAARRLASRLGPSWAVRYRDERHRASKWVCWGCERLHWERDSHGTPPHPLDLIVEGEFQYGPLRSEGFGDFFPDDPTAALNLSDSLVTALYGWADEINTTLNLDIRDRVEGKYDDTWQRLFHEGGSLSRQLAHELGPSRTVTYKGLANGGLAAMTYVAWRGDRELPA
;
A
#
# COMPACT_ATOMS: atom_id res chain seq x y z
N MET A 1 24.20 -15.11 5.15
CA MET A 1 23.59 -13.83 5.57
C MET A 1 22.28 -14.19 6.23
N PRO A 2 22.04 -13.92 7.51
CA PRO A 2 20.76 -14.32 8.11
C PRO A 2 19.68 -13.48 7.42
N LEU A 3 18.69 -14.16 6.83
CA LEU A 3 17.48 -13.54 6.31
C LEU A 3 16.75 -12.92 7.50
N GLU A 4 17.04 -11.67 7.85
CA GLU A 4 16.30 -10.95 8.87
C GLU A 4 14.85 -10.84 8.39
N GLY A 5 13.96 -11.59 9.04
CA GLY A 5 12.51 -11.50 8.80
C GLY A 5 11.96 -10.11 9.14
N PRO A 6 10.68 -9.85 8.85
CA PRO A 6 10.08 -8.55 9.12
C PRO A 6 10.22 -8.15 10.59
N ARG A 7 10.31 -6.85 10.86
CA ARG A 7 10.20 -6.30 12.22
C ARG A 7 8.77 -6.49 12.72
N TYR A 8 8.59 -6.65 14.02
CA TYR A 8 7.28 -6.94 14.60
C TYR A 8 6.75 -5.76 15.38
N LEU A 9 5.47 -5.44 15.19
CA LEU A 9 4.84 -4.32 15.86
C LEU A 9 3.45 -4.70 16.35
N LEU A 10 3.17 -4.41 17.61
CA LEU A 10 1.84 -4.52 18.20
C LEU A 10 1.20 -3.15 18.32
N VAL A 11 -0.02 -3.03 17.82
CA VAL A 11 -0.90 -1.89 18.02
C VAL A 11 -1.88 -2.20 19.15
N GLN A 12 -1.75 -1.48 20.25
CA GLN A 12 -2.60 -1.64 21.43
C GLN A 12 -2.80 -0.28 22.13
N ALA A 13 -4.05 0.12 22.36
CA ALA A 13 -4.33 1.29 23.18
C ALA A 13 -4.12 0.95 24.67
N ARG A 14 -3.15 1.61 25.32
CA ARG A 14 -2.93 1.53 26.78
C ARG A 14 -3.19 2.87 27.49
N SER A 15 -3.92 3.78 26.83
CA SER A 15 -4.10 5.18 27.30
C SER A 15 -2.78 5.96 27.40
N GLU A 16 -1.80 5.57 26.59
CA GLU A 16 -0.47 6.18 26.49
C GLU A 16 -0.34 6.98 25.17
N PRO A 17 0.57 7.97 25.07
CA PRO A 17 0.76 8.76 23.86
C PRO A 17 1.13 7.94 22.61
N SER A 18 1.85 6.84 22.77
CA SER A 18 2.12 5.88 21.69
C SER A 18 1.42 4.55 21.97
N PRO A 19 0.55 4.06 21.06
CA PRO A 19 -0.04 2.72 21.14
C PRO A 19 0.82 1.61 20.52
N LEU A 20 2.10 1.88 20.22
CA LEU A 20 2.96 0.97 19.48
C LEU A 20 3.95 0.26 20.41
N TYR A 21 4.09 -1.06 20.25
CA TYR A 21 5.00 -1.87 21.04
C TYR A 21 5.78 -2.83 20.16
N GLU A 22 7.07 -2.98 20.43
CA GLU A 22 7.98 -3.97 19.85
C GLU A 22 8.28 -5.08 20.87
N PRO A 23 8.63 -6.29 20.41
CA PRO A 23 9.07 -7.35 21.30
C PRO A 23 10.43 -7.03 21.93
N TYR A 24 10.62 -7.41 23.19
CA TYR A 24 11.88 -7.15 23.91
C TYR A 24 13.07 -8.00 23.43
N GLU A 25 12.82 -9.25 23.03
CA GLU A 25 13.86 -10.18 22.54
C GLU A 25 13.73 -10.43 21.03
N ARG A 26 14.76 -11.01 20.39
CA ARG A 26 14.68 -11.49 19.00
C ARG A 26 14.23 -12.96 18.93
N GLY A 27 13.04 -13.28 18.41
CA GLY A 27 12.49 -14.67 18.40
C GLY A 27 11.16 -14.88 17.65
N THR A 28 10.46 -15.99 17.91
CA THR A 28 9.11 -16.29 17.37
C THR A 28 8.02 -15.64 18.24
N TYR A 29 7.37 -14.58 17.75
CA TYR A 29 6.47 -13.73 18.55
C TYR A 29 4.99 -14.10 18.43
N GLU A 30 4.68 -15.35 18.75
CA GLU A 30 3.28 -15.78 18.86
C GLU A 30 2.60 -15.17 20.09
N ASP A 31 3.37 -14.96 21.17
CA ASP A 31 2.86 -14.40 22.41
C ASP A 31 2.84 -12.86 22.41
N ILE A 32 1.68 -12.30 22.75
CA ILE A 32 1.50 -10.86 22.87
C ILE A 32 2.27 -10.28 24.07
N GLU A 33 2.52 -11.07 25.11
CA GLU A 33 3.20 -10.61 26.33
C GLU A 33 4.66 -10.23 26.05
N SER A 34 5.23 -10.71 24.94
CA SER A 34 6.57 -10.32 24.50
C SER A 34 6.68 -8.85 24.05
N PHE A 35 5.56 -8.21 23.66
CA PHE A 35 5.50 -6.84 23.15
C PHE A 35 5.41 -5.81 24.29
N THR A 36 6.56 -5.50 24.87
CA THR A 36 6.68 -4.59 26.02
C THR A 36 7.43 -3.30 25.71
N GLY A 37 8.27 -3.26 24.66
CA GLY A 37 9.05 -2.08 24.31
C GLY A 37 8.19 -1.04 23.63
N ASN A 38 7.85 0.06 24.31
CA ASN A 38 7.10 1.15 23.67
C ASN A 38 7.90 1.79 22.54
N VAL A 39 7.27 1.94 21.37
CA VAL A 39 7.87 2.57 20.20
C VAL A 39 7.30 3.98 20.05
N PRO A 40 8.10 5.05 20.10
CA PRO A 40 7.61 6.40 19.86
C PRO A 40 7.01 6.56 18.45
N LEU A 41 5.92 7.32 18.32
CA LEU A 41 5.27 7.55 17.02
C LEU A 41 6.15 8.37 16.05
N ASP A 42 7.10 9.15 16.57
CA ASP A 42 8.10 9.93 15.84
C ASP A 42 9.40 9.15 15.56
N ALA A 43 9.41 7.83 15.83
CA ALA A 43 10.56 7.00 15.53
C ALA A 43 10.90 7.07 14.02
N PRO A 44 12.14 7.43 13.63
CA PRO A 44 12.51 7.59 12.23
C PRO A 44 12.29 6.35 11.37
N SER A 45 12.31 5.16 11.97
CA SER A 45 12.08 3.91 11.25
C SER A 45 10.63 3.65 10.83
N LEU A 46 9.67 4.42 11.38
CA LEU A 46 8.26 4.29 11.01
C LEU A 46 7.85 5.26 9.90
N ASP A 47 8.53 6.42 9.79
CA ASP A 47 8.27 7.46 8.80
C ASP A 47 6.76 7.72 8.57
N LEU A 48 6.06 7.95 9.68
CA LEU A 48 4.60 8.09 9.68
C LEU A 48 4.19 9.52 9.31
N PRO A 49 3.20 9.69 8.41
CA PRO A 49 2.54 10.97 8.20
C PRO A 49 1.95 11.55 9.48
N GLU A 50 1.89 12.88 9.57
CA GLU A 50 1.40 13.59 10.75
C GLU A 50 -0.06 13.23 11.09
N ASP A 51 -0.91 13.07 10.07
CA ASP A 51 -2.32 12.72 10.24
C ASP A 51 -2.50 11.32 10.82
N LEU A 52 -1.70 10.34 10.38
CA LEU A 52 -1.70 8.98 10.93
C LEU A 52 -1.14 8.97 12.36
N THR A 53 -0.08 9.73 12.61
CA THR A 53 0.50 9.92 13.95
C THR A 53 -0.54 10.50 14.91
N HIS A 54 -1.24 11.56 14.48
CA HIS A 54 -2.30 12.18 15.27
C HIS A 54 -3.46 11.21 15.52
N ALA A 55 -3.89 10.47 14.50
CA ALA A 55 -4.97 9.49 14.62
C ALA A 55 -4.63 8.38 15.63
N LEU A 56 -3.42 7.82 15.58
CA LEU A 56 -2.95 6.79 16.51
C LEU A 56 -2.88 7.31 17.95
N ARG A 57 -2.29 8.49 18.15
CA ARG A 57 -2.19 9.14 19.46
C ARG A 57 -3.56 9.44 20.05
N SER A 58 -4.42 10.11 19.28
CA SER A 58 -5.77 10.50 19.70
C SER A 58 -6.61 9.27 20.02
N TRP A 59 -6.53 8.23 19.18
CA TRP A 59 -7.19 6.95 19.44
C TRP A 59 -6.73 6.37 20.77
N SER A 60 -5.41 6.18 20.99
CA SER A 60 -4.87 5.60 22.23
C SER A 60 -5.36 6.33 23.49
N LEU A 61 -5.29 7.66 23.48
CA LEU A 61 -5.69 8.51 24.62
C LEU A 61 -7.21 8.52 24.85
N SER A 62 -8.01 8.28 23.81
CA SER A 62 -9.48 8.22 23.90
C SER A 62 -10.03 6.89 24.42
N ARG A 63 -9.17 5.97 24.88
CA ARG A 63 -9.58 4.64 25.32
C ARG A 63 -10.62 4.73 26.45
N PRO A 64 -11.83 4.16 26.25
CA PRO A 64 -12.86 4.22 27.26
C PRO A 64 -12.48 3.36 28.48
N PRO A 65 -12.93 3.71 29.69
CA PRO A 65 -12.71 2.90 30.88
C PRO A 65 -13.36 1.51 30.72
N ALA A 66 -12.78 0.49 31.37
CA ALA A 66 -13.31 -0.86 31.34
C ALA A 66 -14.68 -0.96 32.04
N GLY A 67 -15.55 -1.85 31.56
CA GLY A 67 -16.85 -2.15 32.22
C GLY A 67 -17.99 -2.49 31.26
N PHE A 68 -19.12 -2.92 31.82
CA PHE A 68 -20.35 -3.17 31.05
C PHE A 68 -20.96 -1.91 30.42
N PRO A 69 -21.04 -0.74 31.11
CA PRO A 69 -21.65 0.48 30.55
C PRO A 69 -20.88 1.07 29.37
N SER A 70 -19.57 0.82 29.29
CA SER A 70 -18.71 1.35 28.24
C SER A 70 -18.66 0.48 26.98
N ARG A 71 -19.38 -0.66 26.93
CA ARG A 71 -19.36 -1.59 25.79
C ARG A 71 -19.65 -0.93 24.42
N PRO A 72 -20.65 -0.05 24.26
CA PRO A 72 -20.87 0.64 22.98
C PRO A 72 -19.71 1.56 22.59
N ALA A 73 -19.15 2.29 23.57
CA ALA A 73 -17.99 3.15 23.37
C ALA A 73 -16.74 2.33 23.03
N LEU A 74 -16.53 1.19 23.70
CA LEU A 74 -15.46 0.24 23.41
C LEU A 74 -15.59 -0.33 21.99
N HIS A 75 -16.80 -0.66 21.55
CA HIS A 75 -17.03 -1.12 20.18
C HIS A 75 -16.65 -0.06 19.15
N LYS A 76 -17.05 1.20 19.36
CA LYS A 76 -16.64 2.32 18.49
C LYS A 76 -15.12 2.51 18.51
N HIS A 77 -14.52 2.47 19.70
CA HIS A 77 -13.08 2.64 19.90
C HIS A 77 -12.27 1.52 19.22
N VAL A 78 -12.69 0.26 19.30
CA VAL A 78 -12.06 -0.87 18.60
C VAL A 78 -12.17 -0.71 17.08
N LYS A 79 -13.32 -0.28 16.56
CA LYS A 79 -13.47 0.01 15.11
C LYS A 79 -12.50 1.08 14.64
N GLN A 80 -12.36 2.18 15.40
CA GLN A 80 -11.41 3.25 15.09
C GLN A 80 -9.96 2.76 15.15
N GLY A 81 -9.63 1.95 16.17
CA GLY A 81 -8.30 1.34 16.30
C GLY A 81 -7.96 0.41 15.14
N LEU A 82 -8.93 -0.38 14.67
CA LEU A 82 -8.74 -1.24 13.51
C LEU A 82 -8.47 -0.42 12.23
N VAL A 83 -9.19 0.69 12.02
CA VAL A 83 -8.92 1.60 10.89
C VAL A 83 -7.50 2.16 10.98
N ALA A 84 -7.06 2.62 12.15
CA ALA A 84 -5.71 3.13 12.34
C ALA A 84 -4.63 2.05 12.15
N ALA A 85 -4.87 0.84 12.64
CA ALA A 85 -3.94 -0.30 12.51
C ALA A 85 -3.81 -0.77 11.05
N ARG A 86 -4.89 -0.74 10.26
CA ARG A 86 -4.86 -1.01 8.82
C ARG A 86 -4.00 0.00 8.09
N ARG A 87 -4.27 1.29 8.27
CA ARG A 87 -3.49 2.39 7.67
C ARG A 87 -2.00 2.28 8.04
N LEU A 88 -1.70 1.93 9.29
CA LEU A 88 -0.33 1.70 9.74
C LEU A 88 0.31 0.50 9.02
N ALA A 89 -0.36 -0.64 8.96
CA ALA A 89 0.16 -1.83 8.27
C ALA A 89 0.43 -1.54 6.79
N SER A 90 -0.50 -0.90 6.08
CA SER A 90 -0.34 -0.53 4.67
C SER A 90 0.86 0.42 4.48
N ARG A 91 1.02 1.41 5.36
CA ARG A 91 2.15 2.37 5.33
C ARG A 91 3.50 1.69 5.54
N LEU A 92 3.58 0.81 6.54
CA LEU A 92 4.82 0.12 6.91
C LEU A 92 5.20 -0.98 5.91
N GLY A 93 4.21 -1.64 5.32
CA GLY A 93 4.39 -2.65 4.29
C GLY A 93 5.10 -3.93 4.77
N PRO A 94 5.77 -4.67 3.86
CA PRO A 94 6.25 -6.03 4.12
C PRO A 94 7.44 -6.11 5.07
N SER A 95 8.15 -5.00 5.29
CA SER A 95 9.28 -4.95 6.25
C SER A 95 8.79 -5.02 7.70
N TRP A 96 7.48 -4.89 7.92
CA TRP A 96 6.83 -4.95 9.22
C TRP A 96 5.69 -5.97 9.25
N ALA A 97 5.64 -6.75 10.33
CA ALA A 97 4.55 -7.64 10.67
C ALA A 97 3.73 -6.99 11.80
N VAL A 98 2.57 -6.44 11.45
CA VAL A 98 1.71 -5.69 12.39
C VAL A 98 0.64 -6.58 12.99
N ARG A 99 0.55 -6.59 14.33
CA ARG A 99 -0.57 -7.17 15.09
C ARG A 99 -1.46 -6.08 15.67
N TYR A 100 -2.74 -6.36 15.75
CA TYR A 100 -3.73 -5.50 16.40
C TYR A 100 -4.35 -6.22 17.61
N ARG A 101 -4.36 -5.56 18.77
CA ARG A 101 -5.10 -6.03 19.95
C ARG A 101 -6.57 -5.62 19.86
N ASP A 102 -7.41 -6.58 19.52
CA ASP A 102 -8.86 -6.44 19.58
C ASP A 102 -9.34 -6.64 21.03
N GLU A 103 -9.50 -5.54 21.76
CA GLU A 103 -9.95 -5.56 23.15
C GLU A 103 -11.36 -6.10 23.33
N ARG A 104 -12.23 -5.96 22.32
CA ARG A 104 -13.60 -6.47 22.38
C ARG A 104 -13.60 -7.99 22.46
N HIS A 105 -12.75 -8.63 21.65
CA HIS A 105 -12.65 -10.08 21.57
C HIS A 105 -11.51 -10.66 22.43
N ARG A 106 -10.75 -9.80 23.13
CA ARG A 106 -9.54 -10.15 23.89
C ARG A 106 -8.54 -10.99 23.08
N ALA A 107 -8.50 -10.71 21.77
CA ALA A 107 -7.73 -11.47 20.81
C ALA A 107 -6.72 -10.57 20.10
N SER A 108 -5.74 -11.18 19.46
CA SER A 108 -4.74 -10.45 18.68
C SER A 108 -4.55 -11.10 17.34
N LYS A 109 -4.73 -10.31 16.30
CA LYS A 109 -4.76 -10.75 14.91
C LYS A 109 -3.71 -9.98 14.12
N TRP A 110 -3.18 -10.63 13.10
CA TRP A 110 -2.29 -10.00 12.14
C TRP A 110 -3.10 -9.08 11.23
N VAL A 111 -2.58 -7.89 10.96
CA VAL A 111 -3.15 -6.96 9.99
C VAL A 111 -2.34 -7.13 8.72
N CYS A 112 -2.97 -7.62 7.65
CA CYS A 112 -2.30 -7.74 6.36
C CYS A 112 -2.10 -6.34 5.77
N TRP A 113 -0.86 -6.00 5.41
CA TRP A 113 -0.53 -4.71 4.79
C TRP A 113 -1.05 -4.59 3.34
N GLY A 114 -1.32 -5.72 2.67
CA GLY A 114 -1.88 -5.75 1.32
C GLY A 114 -3.41 -5.61 1.33
N CYS A 115 -4.12 -6.62 1.83
CA CYS A 115 -5.59 -6.62 1.79
C CYS A 115 -6.28 -5.90 2.95
N GLU A 116 -5.52 -5.35 3.91
CA GLU A 116 -6.02 -4.64 5.09
C GLU A 116 -6.95 -5.47 5.99
N ARG A 117 -7.01 -6.79 5.81
CA ARG A 117 -7.85 -7.68 6.61
C ARG A 117 -7.10 -8.22 7.82
N LEU A 118 -7.89 -8.65 8.80
CA LEU A 118 -7.38 -9.33 9.99
C LEU A 118 -7.26 -10.83 9.72
N HIS A 119 -6.10 -11.39 10.04
CA HIS A 119 -5.79 -12.80 9.87
C HIS A 119 -5.33 -13.42 11.19
N TRP A 120 -5.58 -14.73 11.34
CA TRP A 120 -5.11 -15.49 12.49
C TRP A 120 -3.64 -15.86 12.34
N GLU A 121 -3.20 -16.11 11.11
CA GLU A 121 -1.82 -16.42 10.75
C GLU A 121 -1.19 -15.22 10.03
N ARG A 122 0.12 -15.02 10.20
CA ARG A 122 0.85 -13.89 9.61
C ARG A 122 0.81 -13.93 8.08
N ASP A 123 1.06 -15.10 7.53
CA ASP A 123 1.21 -15.32 6.09
C ASP A 123 0.00 -16.09 5.55
N SER A 124 -1.23 -15.69 5.93
CA SER A 124 -2.45 -16.35 5.43
C SER A 124 -2.59 -16.36 3.90
N HIS A 125 -1.79 -15.55 3.20
CA HIS A 125 -1.72 -15.51 1.74
C HIS A 125 -0.41 -16.09 1.19
N GLY A 126 0.44 -16.71 2.01
CA GLY A 126 1.77 -17.22 1.66
C GLY A 126 2.89 -16.16 1.69
N THR A 127 4.13 -16.57 1.36
CA THR A 127 5.25 -15.68 1.01
C THR A 127 4.84 -14.85 -0.22
N PRO A 128 5.06 -13.52 -0.26
CA PRO A 128 4.02 -12.60 -0.69
C PRO A 128 3.66 -12.77 -2.18
N PRO A 129 2.38 -13.04 -2.52
CA PRO A 129 1.86 -12.79 -3.85
C PRO A 129 1.53 -11.30 -4.08
N HIS A 130 1.80 -10.42 -3.11
CA HIS A 130 1.51 -8.99 -3.27
C HIS A 130 2.65 -8.30 -4.04
N PRO A 131 2.37 -7.64 -5.17
CA PRO A 131 3.39 -6.98 -5.98
C PRO A 131 4.04 -5.84 -5.18
N LEU A 132 5.35 -5.97 -4.95
CA LEU A 132 6.17 -4.99 -4.23
C LEU A 132 6.77 -3.96 -5.19
N ASP A 133 7.20 -4.42 -6.35
CA ASP A 133 7.72 -3.59 -7.43
C ASP A 133 6.71 -3.63 -8.57
N LEU A 134 6.05 -2.49 -8.79
CA LEU A 134 5.05 -2.30 -9.81
C LEU A 134 5.67 -1.62 -11.02
N ILE A 135 5.26 -2.08 -12.18
CA ILE A 135 5.58 -1.49 -13.47
C ILE A 135 4.29 -0.92 -14.03
N VAL A 136 4.30 0.36 -14.39
CA VAL A 136 3.25 1.01 -15.15
C VAL A 136 3.73 1.11 -16.58
N GLU A 137 3.01 0.49 -17.50
CA GLU A 137 3.39 0.44 -18.91
C GLU A 137 2.13 0.43 -19.76
N GLY A 138 2.08 1.33 -20.74
CA GLY A 138 0.95 1.42 -21.64
C GLY A 138 1.13 0.45 -22.79
N GLU A 139 0.47 -0.70 -22.76
CA GLU A 139 0.57 -1.71 -23.82
C GLU A 139 -0.80 -2.14 -24.33
N PHE A 140 -0.88 -2.33 -25.65
CA PHE A 140 -2.12 -2.70 -26.34
C PHE A 140 -2.67 -4.04 -25.83
N GLN A 141 -3.94 -4.04 -25.41
CA GLN A 141 -4.68 -5.19 -24.87
C GLN A 141 -4.18 -5.77 -23.54
N TYR A 142 -3.24 -5.11 -22.85
CA TYR A 142 -2.78 -5.53 -21.52
C TYR A 142 -3.29 -4.60 -20.41
N GLY A 143 -3.26 -5.12 -19.19
CA GLY A 143 -3.54 -4.31 -18.00
C GLY A 143 -2.45 -3.24 -17.79
N PRO A 144 -2.78 -2.10 -17.18
CA PRO A 144 -1.84 -0.99 -17.01
C PRO A 144 -0.73 -1.27 -15.99
N LEU A 145 -0.85 -2.33 -15.18
CA LEU A 145 0.07 -2.67 -14.09
C LEU A 145 0.70 -4.05 -14.30
N ARG A 146 2.00 -4.16 -13.98
CA ARG A 146 2.75 -5.43 -13.98
C ARG A 146 3.62 -5.57 -12.75
N SER A 147 3.92 -6.80 -12.39
CA SER A 147 4.95 -7.08 -11.38
C SER A 147 5.62 -8.42 -11.66
N GLU A 148 6.93 -8.49 -11.40
CA GLU A 148 7.69 -9.72 -11.58
C GLU A 148 7.14 -10.83 -10.66
N GLY A 149 6.90 -12.01 -11.22
CA GLY A 149 6.28 -13.13 -10.49
C GLY A 149 4.76 -13.03 -10.28
N PHE A 150 4.14 -11.89 -10.57
CA PHE A 150 2.68 -11.70 -10.54
C PHE A 150 2.06 -11.67 -11.95
N GLY A 151 2.78 -11.10 -12.92
CA GLY A 151 2.28 -10.86 -14.28
C GLY A 151 1.55 -9.53 -14.41
N ASP A 152 0.72 -9.43 -15.46
CA ASP A 152 -0.08 -8.25 -15.76
C ASP A 152 -1.43 -8.32 -15.04
N PHE A 153 -1.87 -7.20 -14.47
CA PHE A 153 -3.08 -7.16 -13.67
C PHE A 153 -3.77 -5.80 -13.70
N PHE A 154 -5.01 -5.81 -13.23
CA PHE A 154 -5.86 -4.62 -13.17
C PHE A 154 -5.70 -3.88 -11.85
N PRO A 155 -5.90 -2.55 -11.83
CA PRO A 155 -5.72 -1.72 -10.63
C PRO A 155 -6.62 -2.11 -9.45
N ASP A 156 -7.73 -2.79 -9.70
CA ASP A 156 -8.69 -3.29 -8.72
C ASP A 156 -8.61 -4.81 -8.48
N ASP A 157 -7.58 -5.49 -8.97
CA ASP A 157 -7.39 -6.93 -8.72
C ASP A 157 -7.32 -7.20 -7.20
N PRO A 158 -8.28 -7.98 -6.65
CA PRO A 158 -8.35 -8.24 -5.21
C PRO A 158 -7.14 -9.03 -4.69
N THR A 159 -6.41 -9.73 -5.56
CA THR A 159 -5.20 -10.50 -5.25
C THR A 159 -3.98 -9.59 -5.11
N ALA A 160 -3.89 -8.56 -5.95
CA ALA A 160 -2.84 -7.55 -5.87
C ALA A 160 -2.99 -6.66 -4.63
N ALA A 161 -4.24 -6.47 -4.18
CA ALA A 161 -4.60 -5.79 -2.94
C ALA A 161 -3.90 -4.42 -2.81
N LEU A 162 -4.10 -3.56 -3.82
CA LEU A 162 -3.49 -2.23 -3.88
C LEU A 162 -4.24 -1.18 -3.05
N ASN A 163 -5.55 -1.38 -2.83
CA ASN A 163 -6.43 -0.46 -2.11
C ASN A 163 -6.37 0.99 -2.63
N LEU A 164 -6.39 1.14 -3.96
CA LEU A 164 -6.35 2.44 -4.63
C LEU A 164 -7.69 3.16 -4.54
N SER A 165 -7.66 4.48 -4.66
CA SER A 165 -8.87 5.29 -4.79
C SER A 165 -9.65 4.96 -6.06
N ASP A 166 -10.99 5.00 -5.99
CA ASP A 166 -11.87 4.77 -7.15
C ASP A 166 -11.52 5.69 -8.33
N SER A 167 -11.08 6.92 -8.02
CA SER A 167 -10.60 7.88 -9.01
C SER A 167 -9.34 7.42 -9.73
N LEU A 168 -8.36 6.88 -9.01
CA LEU A 168 -7.11 6.41 -9.62
C LEU A 168 -7.34 5.12 -10.40
N VAL A 169 -8.17 4.21 -9.88
CA VAL A 169 -8.62 3.02 -10.61
C VAL A 169 -9.26 3.42 -11.94
N THR A 170 -10.22 4.34 -11.91
CA THR A 170 -10.91 4.84 -13.13
C THR A 170 -9.93 5.48 -14.11
N ALA A 171 -9.00 6.29 -13.62
CA ALA A 171 -8.02 6.97 -14.47
C ALA A 171 -7.06 5.99 -15.15
N LEU A 172 -6.57 4.96 -14.42
CA LEU A 172 -5.72 3.91 -14.99
C LEU A 172 -6.44 3.09 -16.06
N TYR A 173 -7.73 2.78 -15.85
CA TYR A 173 -8.56 2.13 -16.88
C TYR A 173 -8.75 3.02 -18.12
N GLY A 174 -9.10 4.29 -17.92
CA GLY A 174 -9.31 5.24 -19.02
C GLY A 174 -8.05 5.43 -19.87
N TRP A 175 -6.89 5.56 -19.22
CA TRP A 175 -5.60 5.67 -19.89
C TRP A 175 -5.28 4.43 -20.74
N ALA A 176 -5.46 3.21 -20.20
CA ALA A 176 -5.24 1.98 -20.94
C ALA A 176 -6.21 1.80 -22.14
N ASP A 177 -7.48 2.16 -21.95
CA ASP A 177 -8.49 2.11 -23.02
C ASP A 177 -8.21 3.13 -24.14
N GLU A 178 -7.74 4.32 -23.78
CA GLU A 178 -7.39 5.34 -24.76
C GLU A 178 -6.15 4.94 -25.58
N ILE A 179 -5.14 4.30 -24.97
CA ILE A 179 -4.02 3.69 -25.70
C ILE A 179 -4.53 2.66 -26.72
N ASN A 180 -5.45 1.79 -26.31
CA ASN A 180 -6.04 0.80 -27.21
C ASN A 180 -6.78 1.46 -28.37
N THR A 181 -7.53 2.51 -28.09
CA THR A 181 -8.28 3.27 -29.09
C THR A 181 -7.35 3.97 -30.06
N THR A 182 -6.36 4.73 -29.57
CA THR A 182 -5.41 5.47 -30.41
C THR A 182 -4.61 4.53 -31.30
N LEU A 183 -4.10 3.40 -30.79
CA LEU A 183 -3.35 2.45 -31.64
C LEU A 183 -4.22 1.88 -32.78
N ASN A 184 -5.48 1.55 -32.50
CA ASN A 184 -6.40 1.09 -33.53
C ASN A 184 -6.65 2.16 -34.60
N LEU A 185 -6.73 3.45 -34.20
CA LEU A 185 -6.89 4.57 -35.13
C LEU A 185 -5.65 4.79 -35.99
N ASP A 186 -4.45 4.76 -35.40
CA ASP A 186 -3.17 4.85 -36.10
C ASP A 186 -3.04 3.78 -37.19
N ILE A 187 -3.33 2.53 -36.83
CA ILE A 187 -3.26 1.38 -37.75
C ILE A 187 -4.28 1.51 -38.87
N ARG A 188 -5.49 2.02 -38.58
CA ARG A 188 -6.58 2.19 -39.54
C ARG A 188 -6.29 3.32 -40.53
N ASP A 189 -5.89 4.48 -40.02
CA ASP A 189 -5.78 5.69 -40.82
C ASP A 189 -4.44 5.78 -41.55
N ARG A 190 -3.37 5.19 -40.99
CA ARG A 190 -2.02 5.12 -41.59
C ARG A 190 -1.48 6.47 -42.07
N VAL A 191 -1.85 7.54 -41.38
CA VAL A 191 -1.34 8.89 -41.63
C VAL A 191 -0.25 9.15 -40.60
N GLU A 192 0.99 9.28 -41.07
CA GLU A 192 2.14 9.60 -40.23
C GLU A 192 1.91 10.92 -39.49
N GLY A 193 2.27 10.96 -38.20
CA GLY A 193 2.19 12.16 -37.37
C GLY A 193 0.79 12.56 -36.91
N LYS A 194 -0.27 11.91 -37.42
CA LYS A 194 -1.66 12.32 -37.16
C LYS A 194 -2.05 12.28 -35.68
N TYR A 195 -1.44 11.37 -34.92
CA TYR A 195 -1.78 11.10 -33.53
C TYR A 195 -0.61 11.35 -32.56
N ASP A 196 0.48 11.98 -33.02
CA ASP A 196 1.68 12.22 -32.20
C ASP A 196 1.37 13.03 -30.93
N ASP A 197 0.56 14.09 -31.05
CA ASP A 197 0.13 14.89 -29.90
C ASP A 197 -0.68 14.05 -28.88
N THR A 198 -1.44 13.06 -29.37
CA THR A 198 -2.20 12.15 -28.51
C THR A 198 -1.25 11.19 -27.80
N TRP A 199 -0.28 10.61 -28.51
CA TRP A 199 0.74 9.76 -27.91
C TRP A 199 1.61 10.50 -26.88
N GLN A 200 1.98 11.75 -27.16
CA GLN A 200 2.74 12.57 -26.23
C GLN A 200 1.93 12.88 -24.96
N ARG A 201 0.64 13.20 -25.10
CA ARG A 201 -0.25 13.38 -23.93
C ARG A 201 -0.35 12.11 -23.11
N LEU A 202 -0.63 10.95 -23.74
CA LEU A 202 -0.76 9.66 -23.06
C LEU A 202 0.53 9.27 -22.33
N PHE A 203 1.70 9.63 -22.87
CA PHE A 203 2.98 9.42 -22.21
C PHE A 203 3.10 10.25 -20.92
N HIS A 204 2.78 11.55 -20.98
CA HIS A 204 2.82 12.42 -19.80
C HIS A 204 1.76 12.05 -18.75
N GLU A 205 0.60 11.60 -19.20
CA GLU A 205 -0.47 11.09 -18.36
C GLU A 205 -0.03 9.83 -17.61
N GLY A 206 0.58 8.86 -18.30
CA GLY A 206 1.12 7.65 -17.68
C GLY A 206 2.17 7.95 -16.59
N GLY A 207 3.06 8.92 -16.82
CA GLY A 207 4.00 9.38 -15.81
C GLY A 207 3.32 10.03 -14.59
N SER A 208 2.28 10.82 -14.81
CA SER A 208 1.50 11.46 -13.73
C SER A 208 0.72 10.43 -12.89
N LEU A 209 0.09 9.45 -13.55
CA LEU A 209 -0.60 8.33 -12.92
C LEU A 209 0.36 7.46 -12.10
N SER A 210 1.58 7.23 -12.61
CA SER A 210 2.61 6.47 -11.89
C SER A 210 3.05 7.16 -10.60
N ARG A 211 3.20 8.49 -10.63
CA ARG A 211 3.49 9.27 -9.42
C ARG A 211 2.34 9.21 -8.41
N GLN A 212 1.09 9.36 -8.86
CA GLN A 212 -0.07 9.26 -7.98
C GLN A 212 -0.21 7.86 -7.37
N LEU A 213 0.04 6.82 -8.18
CA LEU A 213 0.07 5.44 -7.72
C LEU A 213 1.13 5.23 -6.62
N ALA A 214 2.35 5.75 -6.80
CA ALA A 214 3.38 5.69 -5.78
C ALA A 214 2.99 6.42 -4.49
N HIS A 215 2.34 7.58 -4.60
CA HIS A 215 1.81 8.33 -3.45
C HIS A 215 0.79 7.51 -2.66
N GLU A 216 -0.22 6.94 -3.34
CA GLU A 216 -1.29 6.15 -2.69
C GLU A 216 -0.76 4.83 -2.10
N LEU A 217 0.19 4.17 -2.77
CA LEU A 217 0.82 2.94 -2.27
C LEU A 217 1.83 3.19 -1.14
N GLY A 218 2.34 4.41 -1.02
CA GLY A 218 3.34 4.78 -0.02
C GLY A 218 4.73 4.19 -0.28
N PRO A 219 5.66 4.34 0.69
CA PRO A 219 7.09 4.06 0.51
C PRO A 219 7.43 2.57 0.55
N SER A 220 6.46 1.70 0.84
CA SER A 220 6.67 0.26 0.94
C SER A 220 6.71 -0.43 -0.43
N ARG A 221 6.23 0.23 -1.47
CA ARG A 221 6.21 -0.28 -2.84
C ARG A 221 6.98 0.65 -3.77
N THR A 222 7.66 0.06 -4.75
CA THR A 222 8.31 0.80 -5.83
C THR A 222 7.37 0.83 -7.02
N VAL A 223 7.19 1.99 -7.65
CA VAL A 223 6.44 2.13 -8.89
C VAL A 223 7.39 2.62 -9.98
N THR A 224 7.49 1.90 -11.08
CA THR A 224 8.36 2.24 -12.22
C THR A 224 7.50 2.50 -13.44
N TYR A 225 7.59 3.69 -14.03
CA TYR A 225 6.98 3.97 -15.32
C TYR A 225 7.93 3.57 -16.46
N LYS A 226 7.45 2.75 -17.38
CA LYS A 226 8.20 2.28 -18.55
C LYS A 226 7.80 2.96 -19.86
N GLY A 227 6.82 3.87 -19.84
CA GLY A 227 6.36 4.53 -21.05
C GLY A 227 5.21 3.79 -21.73
N LEU A 228 5.13 3.96 -23.05
CA LEU A 228 4.15 3.33 -23.93
C LEU A 228 4.86 2.31 -24.82
N ALA A 229 4.46 1.05 -24.75
CA ALA A 229 4.97 0.00 -25.62
C ALA A 229 4.49 0.25 -27.07
N ASN A 230 5.39 0.09 -28.03
CA ASN A 230 5.12 0.17 -29.48
C ASN A 230 4.60 1.53 -30.03
N GLY A 231 4.48 2.58 -29.21
CA GLY A 231 3.94 3.90 -29.59
C GLY A 231 4.93 4.88 -30.25
N GLY A 232 6.03 4.41 -30.84
CA GLY A 232 7.02 5.27 -31.54
C GLY A 232 7.87 6.20 -30.66
N LEU A 233 7.41 6.56 -29.45
CA LEU A 233 8.13 7.33 -28.44
C LEU A 233 9.11 6.47 -27.60
N ALA A 234 9.63 5.39 -28.18
CA ALA A 234 10.59 4.48 -27.56
C ALA A 234 11.97 5.15 -27.40
N ALA A 235 12.05 6.24 -26.65
CA ALA A 235 13.25 6.74 -26.04
C ALA A 235 13.13 6.44 -24.55
N MET A 236 13.68 5.29 -24.13
CA MET A 236 13.72 4.78 -22.76
C MET A 236 13.97 5.91 -21.75
N THR A 237 12.89 6.38 -21.12
CA THR A 237 12.94 7.22 -19.93
C THR A 237 12.25 6.44 -18.84
N TYR A 238 13.04 5.70 -18.06
CA TYR A 238 12.55 5.04 -16.86
C TYR A 238 12.56 6.07 -15.75
N VAL A 239 11.41 6.23 -15.11
CA VAL A 239 11.31 7.00 -13.87
C VAL A 239 10.67 6.09 -12.83
N ALA A 240 11.31 5.99 -11.68
CA ALA A 240 10.85 5.17 -10.59
C ALA A 240 10.56 6.03 -9.36
N TRP A 241 9.53 5.66 -8.61
CA TRP A 241 9.12 6.33 -7.38
C TRP A 241 8.95 5.32 -6.25
N ARG A 242 9.14 5.79 -5.03
CA ARG A 242 8.80 5.08 -3.79
C ARG A 242 8.13 6.07 -2.86
N GLY A 243 6.81 5.95 -2.66
CA GLY A 243 6.02 7.03 -2.09
C GLY A 243 6.12 8.30 -2.95
N ASP A 244 6.31 9.46 -2.31
CA ASP A 244 6.49 10.76 -2.98
C ASP A 244 7.90 11.00 -3.53
N ARG A 245 8.83 10.07 -3.30
CA ARG A 245 10.24 10.23 -3.67
C ARG A 245 10.52 9.62 -5.02
N GLU A 246 10.98 10.44 -5.96
CA GLU A 246 11.60 9.99 -7.20
C GLU A 246 12.98 9.37 -6.92
N LEU A 247 13.23 8.21 -7.51
CA LEU A 247 14.48 7.47 -7.41
C LEU A 247 15.39 7.87 -8.57
N PRO A 248 16.71 8.05 -8.32
CA PRO A 248 17.65 8.28 -9.40
C PRO A 248 17.66 7.07 -10.35
N ALA A 249 17.70 7.36 -11.65
CA ALA A 249 17.81 6.37 -12.73
C ALA A 249 19.16 5.63 -12.69
#